data_AF-A0A841Q2L3-F1
#
_entry.id   AF-A0A841Q2L3-F1
#
_cell.length_a   1.000
_cell.length_b   1.000
_cell.length_c   1.000
_cell.angle_alpha   90.00
_cell.angle_beta   90.00
_cell.angle_gamma   90.00
#
_symmetry.space_group_name_H-M   'P 1'
#
loop_
_entity.id
_entity.type
_entity.pdbx_description
1 polymer ?
#
loop_
_entity_poly.entity_id
_entity_poly.type
_entity_poly.pdbx_seq_one_letter_code
_entity_poly.pdbx_strand_id
1 'polypeptide(L)'
;MKKVLFVVFLILGLFLIGSFSGLHFKEINAVPGDVKMIRSSDIGDYAKAVLFEDKTHKTFGVAEIEKKFGFLYRYDGGTWGYTVEEGKPFQASGIGDDDDFLVAIKTAKDSKIEYIALGNHIEGLRPSDKYKLSLDDVRENIDEYYLKEVTDSYALFVIDEYSEDTWTIRAFDKDGNLIADELFGGDPRYIDWE
;
A
#
# COMPACT_ATOMS: atom_id res chain seq x y z
N MET A 1 1.98 50.02 -24.01
CA MET A 1 2.92 48.94 -23.64
C MET A 1 2.90 48.60 -22.14
N LYS A 2 3.14 49.55 -21.21
CA LYS A 2 3.16 49.25 -19.75
C LYS A 2 1.87 48.63 -19.19
N LYS A 3 0.69 49.11 -19.63
CA LYS A 3 -0.62 48.57 -19.21
C LYS A 3 -0.89 47.15 -19.74
N VAL A 4 -0.41 46.82 -20.93
CA VAL A 4 -0.54 45.49 -21.54
C VAL A 4 0.36 44.49 -20.82
N LEU A 5 1.60 44.88 -20.51
CA LEU A 5 2.52 44.06 -19.71
C LEU A 5 1.92 43.72 -18.33
N PHE A 6 1.31 44.70 -17.66
CA PHE A 6 0.71 44.50 -16.34
C PHE A 6 -0.44 43.46 -16.35
N VAL A 7 -1.31 43.52 -17.36
CA VAL A 7 -2.41 42.55 -17.52
C VAL A 7 -1.87 41.14 -17.78
N VAL A 8 -0.81 41.01 -18.60
CA VAL A 8 -0.16 39.71 -18.85
C VAL A 8 0.46 39.15 -17.57
N PHE A 9 1.17 39.96 -16.77
CA PHE A 9 1.73 39.52 -15.49
C PHE A 9 0.65 39.12 -14.47
N LEU A 10 -0.50 39.80 -14.47
CA LEU A 10 -1.61 39.46 -13.58
C LEU A 10 -2.25 38.12 -13.96
N ILE A 11 -2.45 37.87 -15.26
CA ILE A 11 -2.96 36.58 -15.77
C ILE A 11 -1.97 35.45 -15.49
N LEU A 12 -0.68 35.69 -15.71
CA LEU A 12 0.38 34.73 -15.35
C LEU A 12 0.41 34.48 -13.84
N GLY A 13 0.28 35.51 -13.01
CA GLY A 13 0.25 35.38 -11.56
C GLY A 13 -0.94 34.55 -11.08
N LEU A 14 -2.13 34.79 -11.63
CA LEU A 14 -3.33 33.99 -11.31
C LEU A 14 -3.21 32.54 -11.79
N PHE A 15 -2.64 32.33 -12.98
CA PHE A 15 -2.38 30.99 -13.51
C PHE A 15 -1.37 30.24 -12.64
N LEU A 16 -0.28 30.89 -12.23
CA LEU A 16 0.72 30.31 -11.34
C LEU A 16 0.15 30.01 -9.95
N ILE A 17 -0.70 30.86 -9.37
CA ILE A 17 -1.31 30.54 -8.08
C ILE A 17 -2.26 29.33 -8.20
N GLY A 18 -3.02 29.23 -9.29
CA GLY A 18 -3.90 28.10 -9.55
C GLY A 18 -3.15 26.78 -9.80
N SER A 19 -2.08 26.82 -10.61
CA SER A 19 -1.30 25.61 -10.97
C SER A 19 -0.50 25.01 -9.82
N PHE A 20 -0.24 25.77 -8.75
CA PHE A 20 0.48 25.30 -7.57
C PHE A 20 -0.45 24.94 -6.40
N SER A 21 -1.76 25.13 -6.54
CA SER A 21 -2.73 24.72 -5.54
C SER A 21 -2.70 23.20 -5.37
N GLY A 22 -2.52 22.72 -4.13
CA GLY A 22 -2.41 21.29 -3.82
C GLY A 22 -1.03 20.66 -4.08
N LEU A 23 -0.01 21.46 -4.42
CA LEU A 23 1.37 21.01 -4.48
C LEU A 23 2.07 21.20 -3.13
N HIS A 24 2.77 20.16 -2.68
CA HIS A 24 3.48 20.15 -1.40
C HIS A 24 4.94 19.81 -1.58
N PHE A 25 5.83 20.40 -0.78
CA PHE A 25 7.26 20.06 -0.78
C PHE A 25 7.58 18.77 -0.03
N LYS A 26 6.67 18.31 0.83
CA LYS A 26 6.82 17.08 1.61
C LYS A 26 5.73 16.11 1.20
N GLU A 27 6.13 14.88 0.93
CA GLU A 27 5.27 13.76 0.53
C GLU A 27 4.05 13.63 1.44
N ILE A 28 4.26 13.56 2.76
CA ILE A 28 3.17 13.37 3.72
C ILE A 28 2.17 14.53 3.76
N ASN A 29 2.61 15.74 3.40
CA ASN A 29 1.72 16.90 3.37
C ASN A 29 0.80 16.88 2.15
N ALA A 30 1.13 16.10 1.11
CA ALA A 30 0.25 15.89 -0.02
C ALA A 30 -0.93 14.98 0.36
N VAL A 31 -0.73 14.03 1.28
CA VAL A 31 -1.80 13.16 1.76
C VAL A 31 -2.78 13.97 2.62
N PRO A 32 -4.08 14.04 2.28
CA PRO A 32 -5.06 14.82 3.04
C PRO A 32 -5.26 14.29 4.47
N GLY A 33 -5.53 15.21 5.41
CA GLY A 33 -5.90 14.90 6.79
C GLY A 33 -4.74 14.97 7.80
N ASP A 34 -5.01 14.57 9.05
CA ASP A 34 -3.97 14.43 10.08
C ASP A 34 -3.36 13.03 10.05
N VAL A 35 -2.41 12.86 9.14
CA VAL A 35 -1.76 11.58 8.89
C VAL A 35 -0.33 11.56 9.41
N LYS A 36 0.16 10.35 9.70
CA LYS A 36 1.57 10.05 9.97
C LYS A 36 2.07 9.12 8.88
N MET A 37 3.11 9.52 8.18
CA MET A 37 3.82 8.62 7.27
C MET A 37 4.48 7.50 8.07
N ILE A 38 4.22 6.26 7.67
CA ILE A 38 4.91 5.07 8.20
C ILE A 38 6.03 4.69 7.23
N ARG A 39 5.72 4.60 5.94
CA ARG A 39 6.67 4.23 4.89
C ARG A 39 6.27 4.85 3.56
N SER A 40 7.24 5.02 2.68
CA SER A 40 7.00 5.37 1.29
C SER A 40 7.83 4.48 0.38
N SER A 41 7.35 4.22 -0.83
CA SER A 41 8.11 3.58 -1.90
C SER A 41 7.92 4.36 -3.19
N ASP A 42 8.93 4.38 -4.05
CA ASP A 42 8.80 4.96 -5.38
C ASP A 42 7.90 4.09 -6.27
N ILE A 43 7.10 4.74 -7.10
CA ILE A 43 6.37 4.14 -8.24
C ILE A 43 6.97 4.79 -9.48
N GLY A 44 7.90 4.09 -10.11
CA GLY A 44 8.77 4.66 -11.14
C GLY A 44 9.41 5.99 -10.72
N ASP A 45 9.60 6.89 -11.69
CA ASP A 45 10.22 8.19 -11.48
C ASP A 45 9.21 9.31 -11.15
N TYR A 46 7.91 9.07 -11.33
CA TYR A 46 6.89 10.11 -11.34
C TYR A 46 5.88 10.02 -10.20
N ALA A 47 5.88 8.95 -9.40
CA ALA A 47 4.95 8.81 -8.28
C ALA A 47 5.61 8.14 -7.06
N LYS A 48 4.88 8.12 -5.95
CA LYS A 48 5.21 7.35 -4.74
C LYS A 48 3.96 6.75 -4.12
N ALA A 49 4.13 5.55 -3.59
CA ALA A 49 3.22 4.96 -2.63
C ALA A 49 3.58 5.46 -1.23
N VAL A 50 2.57 5.86 -0.45
CA VAL A 50 2.71 6.31 0.93
C VAL A 50 1.78 5.47 1.81
N LEU A 51 2.36 4.64 2.66
CA LEU A 51 1.65 4.00 3.76
C LEU A 51 1.60 4.97 4.95
N PHE A 52 0.40 5.21 5.46
CA PHE A 52 0.18 6.15 6.56
C PHE A 52 -0.81 5.63 7.61
N GLU A 53 -0.71 6.21 8.81
CA GLU A 53 -1.74 6.12 9.85
C GLU A 53 -2.53 7.43 9.92
N ASP A 54 -3.86 7.34 9.95
CA ASP A 54 -4.75 8.42 10.32
C ASP A 54 -4.80 8.53 11.85
N LYS A 55 -4.29 9.64 12.40
CA LYS A 55 -4.22 9.85 13.85
C LYS A 55 -5.59 10.14 14.47
N THR A 56 -6.53 10.63 13.67
CA THR A 56 -7.87 11.01 14.12
C THR A 56 -8.69 9.76 14.42
N HIS A 57 -8.71 8.82 13.49
CA HIS A 57 -9.53 7.61 13.58
C HIS A 57 -8.74 6.37 14.04
N LYS A 58 -7.41 6.48 14.15
CA LYS A 58 -6.49 5.36 14.46
C LYS A 58 -6.58 4.22 13.44
N THR A 59 -6.83 4.58 12.19
CA THR A 59 -6.87 3.67 11.05
C THR A 59 -5.61 3.83 10.21
N PHE A 60 -5.42 2.96 9.24
CA PHE A 60 -4.33 3.07 8.27
C PHE A 60 -4.87 3.04 6.84
N GLY A 61 -4.00 3.38 5.90
CA GLY A 61 -4.28 3.36 4.48
C GLY A 61 -3.01 3.50 3.65
N VAL A 62 -3.18 3.42 2.34
CA VAL A 62 -2.14 3.69 1.37
C VAL A 62 -2.61 4.78 0.42
N ALA A 63 -1.70 5.67 0.04
CA ALA A 63 -1.97 6.74 -0.90
C ALA A 63 -0.93 6.73 -2.01
N GLU A 64 -1.37 7.05 -3.21
CA GLU A 64 -0.51 7.44 -4.31
C GLU A 64 -0.34 8.96 -4.31
N ILE A 65 0.90 9.40 -4.50
CA ILE A 65 1.24 10.81 -4.70
C ILE A 65 2.11 10.97 -5.95
N GLU A 66 1.73 11.90 -6.82
CA GLU A 66 2.50 12.26 -8.01
C GLU A 66 3.65 13.20 -7.64
N LYS A 67 4.84 12.96 -8.21
CA LYS A 67 5.99 13.85 -8.22
C LYS A 67 5.88 14.83 -9.40
N LYS A 68 5.61 16.10 -9.11
CA LYS A 68 5.70 17.21 -10.07
C LYS A 68 7.06 17.90 -9.95
N PHE A 69 7.70 18.15 -11.08
CA PHE A 69 9.01 18.82 -11.17
C PHE A 69 10.14 18.16 -10.34
N GLY A 70 9.97 16.91 -9.90
CA GLY A 70 10.95 16.15 -9.11
C GLY A 70 11.04 16.52 -7.61
N PHE A 71 10.32 17.53 -7.14
CA PHE A 71 10.38 17.98 -5.74
C PHE A 71 9.04 18.44 -5.15
N LEU A 72 7.98 18.52 -5.96
CA LEU A 72 6.63 18.81 -5.51
C LEU A 72 5.79 17.54 -5.58
N TYR A 73 4.88 17.40 -4.63
CA TYR A 73 4.03 16.23 -4.48
C TYR A 73 2.56 16.65 -4.54
N ARG A 74 1.75 15.84 -5.22
CA ARG A 74 0.30 16.02 -5.32
C ARG A 74 -0.40 14.71 -5.00
N TYR A 75 -1.50 14.78 -4.25
CA TYR A 75 -2.34 13.61 -4.01
C TYR A 75 -3.01 13.13 -5.29
N ASP A 76 -2.97 11.81 -5.56
CA ASP A 76 -3.63 11.22 -6.73
C ASP A 76 -4.72 10.21 -6.37
N GLY A 77 -4.59 9.55 -5.22
CA GLY A 77 -5.57 8.55 -4.82
C GLY A 77 -5.13 7.85 -3.55
N GLY A 78 -6.04 7.08 -2.94
CA GLY A 78 -5.73 6.36 -1.73
C GLY A 78 -6.93 5.76 -1.03
N THR A 79 -6.60 4.96 -0.02
CA THR A 79 -7.54 4.26 0.85
C THR A 79 -7.45 4.79 2.28
N TRP A 80 -8.54 4.66 3.02
CA TRP A 80 -8.61 5.09 4.42
C TRP A 80 -9.50 4.17 5.23
N GLY A 81 -9.43 4.27 6.56
CA GLY A 81 -10.42 3.68 7.45
C GLY A 81 -10.17 2.22 7.83
N TYR A 82 -9.05 1.63 7.39
CA TYR A 82 -8.74 0.23 7.69
C TYR A 82 -8.18 0.10 9.10
N THR A 83 -8.61 -0.94 9.80
CA THR A 83 -8.07 -1.34 11.11
C THR A 83 -7.98 -2.85 11.15
N VAL A 84 -7.02 -3.38 11.91
CA VAL A 84 -6.98 -4.82 12.19
C VAL A 84 -8.11 -5.12 13.16
N GLU A 85 -9.10 -5.91 12.72
CA GLU A 85 -10.21 -6.32 13.57
C GLU A 85 -9.74 -7.27 14.69
N GLU A 86 -10.49 -7.29 15.79
CA GLU A 86 -10.20 -8.19 16.90
C GLU A 86 -10.27 -9.65 16.43
N GLY A 87 -9.22 -10.43 16.74
CA GLY A 87 -9.11 -11.83 16.34
C GLY A 87 -8.63 -12.06 14.90
N LYS A 88 -8.37 -11.01 14.10
CA LYS A 88 -7.76 -11.15 12.78
C LYS A 88 -6.23 -11.09 12.86
N PRO A 89 -5.49 -11.82 12.00
CA PRO A 89 -4.02 -11.83 12.00
C PRO A 89 -3.41 -10.54 11.45
N PHE A 90 -4.07 -9.94 10.48
CA PHE A 90 -3.69 -8.71 9.80
C PHE A 90 -4.91 -8.11 9.11
N GLN A 91 -4.73 -6.92 8.54
CA GLN A 91 -5.66 -6.28 7.62
C GLN A 91 -4.87 -5.78 6.41
N ALA A 92 -5.40 -5.98 5.21
CA ALA A 92 -4.89 -5.39 3.98
C ALA A 92 -5.73 -4.18 3.55
N SER A 93 -5.08 -3.23 2.89
CA SER A 93 -5.69 -2.08 2.24
C SER A 93 -4.96 -1.87 0.91
N GLY A 94 -5.69 -1.65 -0.17
CA GLY A 94 -5.06 -1.50 -1.48
C GLY A 94 -5.86 -0.66 -2.46
N ILE A 95 -5.12 -0.06 -3.37
CA ILE A 95 -5.60 0.79 -4.46
C ILE A 95 -4.70 0.57 -5.65
N GLY A 96 -5.26 0.60 -6.84
CA GLY A 96 -4.49 0.58 -8.07
C GLY A 96 -5.38 0.68 -9.30
N ASP A 97 -4.73 0.62 -10.44
CA ASP A 97 -5.31 0.63 -11.76
C ASP A 97 -4.61 -0.40 -12.67
N ASP A 98 -4.58 -0.16 -13.98
CA ASP A 98 -3.98 -1.04 -14.97
C ASP A 98 -2.43 -0.95 -15.00
N ASP A 99 -1.83 0.07 -14.38
CA ASP A 99 -0.39 0.36 -14.42
C ASP A 99 0.33 0.13 -13.07
N ASP A 100 -0.37 0.33 -11.95
CA ASP A 100 0.16 -0.01 -10.64
C ASP A 100 -0.91 -0.44 -9.63
N PHE A 101 -0.47 -1.24 -8.66
CA PHE A 101 -1.27 -1.68 -7.53
C PHE A 101 -0.48 -1.61 -6.23
N LEU A 102 -1.06 -0.91 -5.25
CA LEU A 102 -0.47 -0.62 -3.96
C LEU A 102 -1.16 -1.45 -2.90
N VAL A 103 -0.39 -2.20 -2.13
CA VAL A 103 -0.94 -3.02 -1.03
C VAL A 103 -0.21 -2.69 0.26
N ALA A 104 -0.96 -2.18 1.23
CA ALA A 104 -0.51 -1.97 2.59
C ALA A 104 -1.13 -3.01 3.51
N ILE A 105 -0.29 -3.66 4.30
CA ILE A 105 -0.72 -4.68 5.27
C ILE A 105 -0.27 -4.25 6.65
N LYS A 106 -1.21 -4.24 7.59
CA LYS A 106 -0.95 -4.03 9.02
C LYS A 106 -1.17 -5.34 9.76
N THR A 107 -0.18 -5.81 10.50
CA THR A 107 -0.31 -7.02 11.34
C THR A 107 -0.96 -6.67 12.67
N ALA A 108 -1.58 -7.67 13.31
CA ALA A 108 -2.03 -7.54 14.70
C ALA A 108 -0.83 -7.23 15.61
N LYS A 109 -1.07 -6.45 16.68
CA LYS A 109 -0.01 -5.91 17.56
C LYS A 109 0.93 -6.96 18.14
N ASP A 110 0.39 -8.13 18.49
CA ASP A 110 1.14 -9.24 19.10
C ASP A 110 1.31 -10.42 18.12
N SER A 111 1.21 -10.13 16.83
CA SER A 111 1.39 -11.11 15.77
C SER A 111 2.83 -11.63 15.72
N LYS A 112 2.99 -12.91 15.35
CA LYS A 112 4.30 -13.54 15.08
C LYS A 112 4.69 -13.47 13.62
N ILE A 113 3.91 -12.76 12.79
CA ILE A 113 4.17 -12.63 11.36
C ILE A 113 5.41 -11.75 11.15
N GLU A 114 6.42 -12.32 10.52
CA GLU A 114 7.66 -11.64 10.14
C GLU A 114 7.77 -11.42 8.63
N TYR A 115 7.09 -12.23 7.82
CA TYR A 115 7.12 -12.10 6.36
C TYR A 115 5.72 -12.16 5.77
N ILE A 116 5.50 -11.37 4.73
CA ILE A 116 4.30 -11.40 3.90
C ILE A 116 4.70 -11.69 2.46
N ALA A 117 4.01 -12.63 1.83
CA ALA A 117 4.04 -12.84 0.39
C ALA A 117 2.68 -12.51 -0.24
N LEU A 118 2.70 -11.82 -1.38
CA LEU A 118 1.56 -11.69 -2.29
C LEU A 118 1.81 -12.59 -3.50
N GLY A 119 0.80 -13.27 -4.02
CA GLY A 119 0.92 -14.04 -5.27
C GLY A 119 0.39 -15.47 -5.18
N ASN A 120 0.50 -16.15 -6.33
CA ASN A 120 0.13 -17.54 -6.55
C ASN A 120 -1.27 -17.91 -6.02
N HIS A 121 -2.29 -17.31 -6.61
CA HIS A 121 -3.67 -17.72 -6.41
C HIS A 121 -3.86 -19.17 -6.89
N ILE A 122 -4.44 -19.99 -6.01
CA ILE A 122 -4.73 -21.39 -6.31
C ILE A 122 -6.22 -21.49 -6.65
N GLU A 123 -6.52 -21.67 -7.93
CA GLU A 123 -7.89 -21.78 -8.42
C GLU A 123 -8.65 -22.90 -7.68
N GLY A 124 -9.83 -22.56 -7.17
CA GLY A 124 -10.70 -23.51 -6.46
C GLY A 124 -10.28 -23.84 -5.03
N LEU A 125 -9.19 -23.26 -4.50
CA LEU A 125 -8.82 -23.40 -3.10
C LEU A 125 -9.83 -22.66 -2.23
N ARG A 126 -10.58 -23.40 -1.40
CA ARG A 126 -11.55 -22.80 -0.47
C ARG A 126 -10.88 -22.54 0.87
N PRO A 127 -11.43 -21.62 1.69
CA PRO A 127 -10.94 -21.43 3.05
C PRO A 127 -10.85 -22.75 3.83
N SER A 128 -11.86 -23.63 3.76
CA SER A 128 -11.80 -24.90 4.50
C SER A 128 -10.67 -25.86 4.10
N ASP A 129 -10.05 -25.66 2.94
CA ASP A 129 -9.08 -26.59 2.38
C ASP A 129 -7.70 -26.36 3.01
N LYS A 130 -7.05 -27.46 3.41
CA LYS A 130 -5.68 -27.45 3.94
C LYS A 130 -4.69 -27.48 2.78
N TYR A 131 -3.63 -26.68 2.87
CA TYR A 131 -2.47 -26.75 1.98
C TYR A 131 -1.16 -26.62 2.77
N LYS A 132 -0.04 -26.88 2.12
CA LYS A 132 1.28 -26.66 2.70
C LYS A 132 2.02 -25.66 1.82
N LEU A 133 2.57 -24.65 2.48
CA LEU A 133 3.43 -23.66 1.87
C LEU A 133 4.39 -23.17 2.97
N SER A 134 5.68 -23.19 2.68
CA SER A 134 6.72 -22.63 3.53
C SER A 134 7.29 -21.36 2.90
N LEU A 135 7.99 -20.58 3.70
CA LEU A 135 8.72 -19.41 3.20
C LEU A 135 9.83 -19.82 2.21
N ASP A 136 10.39 -21.02 2.36
CA ASP A 136 11.40 -21.53 1.44
C ASP A 136 10.77 -21.89 0.09
N ASP A 137 9.57 -22.46 0.06
CA ASP A 137 8.82 -22.69 -1.19
C ASP A 137 8.57 -21.36 -1.93
N VAL A 138 8.21 -20.29 -1.20
CA VAL A 138 8.04 -18.94 -1.77
C VAL A 138 9.34 -18.41 -2.35
N ARG A 139 10.47 -18.60 -1.66
CA ARG A 139 11.79 -18.14 -2.13
C ARG A 139 12.29 -18.91 -3.34
N GLU A 140 12.01 -20.21 -3.40
CA GLU A 140 12.37 -21.07 -4.54
C GLU A 140 11.57 -20.71 -5.80
N ASN A 141 10.38 -20.12 -5.64
CA ASN A 141 9.49 -19.73 -6.72
C ASN A 141 9.23 -18.21 -6.74
N ILE A 142 10.25 -17.40 -6.43
CA ILE A 142 10.10 -15.95 -6.22
C ILE A 142 9.50 -15.20 -7.41
N ASP A 143 9.59 -15.74 -8.62
CA ASP A 143 8.99 -15.16 -9.83
C ASP A 143 7.44 -15.15 -9.78
N GLU A 144 6.84 -15.94 -8.90
CA GLU A 144 5.38 -16.01 -8.67
C GLU A 144 4.92 -15.18 -7.46
N TYR A 145 5.86 -14.57 -6.72
CA TYR A 145 5.55 -13.90 -5.46
C TYR A 145 6.24 -12.55 -5.30
N TYR A 146 5.54 -11.66 -4.62
CA TYR A 146 6.13 -10.47 -4.01
C TYR A 146 6.34 -10.74 -2.53
N LEU A 147 7.59 -10.76 -2.07
CA LEU A 147 7.94 -11.06 -0.68
C LEU A 147 8.49 -9.81 0.05
N LYS A 148 7.95 -9.52 1.24
CA LYS A 148 8.46 -8.46 2.13
C LYS A 148 8.55 -8.94 3.58
N GLU A 149 9.55 -8.43 4.28
CA GLU A 149 9.63 -8.49 5.74
C GLU A 149 8.68 -7.46 6.36
N VAL A 150 8.01 -7.84 7.45
CA VAL A 150 7.16 -6.97 8.24
C VAL A 150 8.05 -6.09 9.14
N THR A 151 7.82 -4.79 9.10
CA THR A 151 8.60 -3.82 9.88
C THR A 151 7.65 -2.84 10.54
N ASP A 152 7.83 -2.61 11.85
CA ASP A 152 6.93 -1.81 12.68
C ASP A 152 5.44 -2.24 12.57
N SER A 153 5.19 -3.55 12.41
CA SER A 153 3.87 -4.15 12.15
C SER A 153 3.26 -3.86 10.77
N TYR A 154 4.08 -3.44 9.79
CA TYR A 154 3.61 -3.13 8.44
C TYR A 154 4.43 -3.78 7.32
N ALA A 155 3.76 -4.02 6.20
CA ALA A 155 4.38 -4.25 4.90
C ALA A 155 3.73 -3.33 3.85
N LEU A 156 4.53 -2.84 2.90
CA LEU A 156 4.07 -2.04 1.76
C LEU A 156 4.61 -2.66 0.47
N PHE A 157 3.70 -2.93 -0.45
CA PHE A 157 3.96 -3.44 -1.78
C PHE A 157 3.57 -2.41 -2.83
N VAL A 158 4.40 -2.30 -3.85
CA VAL A 158 4.16 -1.58 -5.10
C VAL A 158 4.42 -2.60 -6.19
N ILE A 159 3.39 -2.91 -6.96
CA ILE A 159 3.35 -3.99 -7.94
C ILE A 159 2.57 -3.54 -9.16
N ASP A 160 2.68 -4.26 -10.27
CA ASP A 160 2.28 -3.72 -11.58
C ASP A 160 0.76 -3.79 -11.83
N GLU A 161 0.01 -4.69 -11.18
CA GLU A 161 -1.44 -4.78 -11.42
C GLU A 161 -2.22 -5.44 -10.26
N TYR A 162 -3.52 -5.13 -10.20
CA TYR A 162 -4.48 -5.86 -9.38
C TYR A 162 -4.92 -7.15 -10.08
N SER A 163 -4.76 -8.28 -9.41
CA SER A 163 -5.18 -9.60 -9.88
C SER A 163 -5.55 -10.50 -8.70
N GLU A 164 -6.09 -11.68 -9.00
CA GLU A 164 -6.36 -12.69 -7.97
C GLU A 164 -5.08 -13.10 -7.25
N ASP A 165 -3.95 -13.14 -7.97
CA ASP A 165 -2.63 -13.43 -7.42
C ASP A 165 -2.19 -12.33 -6.46
N THR A 166 -2.24 -11.07 -6.92
CA THR A 166 -1.71 -9.95 -6.14
C THR A 166 -2.58 -9.54 -4.96
N TRP A 167 -3.81 -10.06 -4.90
CA TRP A 167 -4.70 -9.97 -3.75
C TRP A 167 -4.81 -11.27 -2.93
N THR A 168 -3.94 -12.24 -3.19
CA THR A 168 -3.77 -13.43 -2.37
C THR A 168 -2.57 -13.24 -1.44
N ILE A 169 -2.79 -13.29 -0.12
CA ILE A 169 -1.79 -12.94 0.90
C ILE A 169 -1.41 -14.18 1.72
N ARG A 170 -0.11 -14.37 1.94
CA ARG A 170 0.46 -15.43 2.80
C ARG A 170 1.36 -14.80 3.84
N ALA A 171 1.21 -15.22 5.08
CA ALA A 171 1.94 -14.65 6.20
C ALA A 171 2.70 -15.74 6.96
N PHE A 172 4.00 -15.50 7.13
CA PHE A 172 4.93 -16.47 7.70
C PHE A 172 5.54 -15.97 9.00
N ASP A 173 5.79 -16.90 9.91
CA ASP A 173 6.58 -16.62 11.12
C ASP A 173 8.09 -16.55 10.82
N LYS A 174 8.87 -16.24 11.85
CA LYS A 174 10.34 -16.18 11.78
C LYS A 174 11.02 -17.49 11.31
N ASP A 175 10.36 -18.61 11.55
CA ASP A 175 10.88 -19.96 11.27
C ASP A 175 10.46 -20.43 9.87
N GLY A 176 9.70 -19.61 9.14
CA GLY A 176 9.25 -19.86 7.77
C GLY A 176 7.94 -20.64 7.67
N ASN A 177 7.21 -20.83 8.76
CA ASN A 177 5.93 -21.52 8.76
C ASN A 177 4.80 -20.57 8.33
N LEU A 178 3.91 -21.03 7.47
CA LEU A 178 2.66 -20.33 7.17
C LEU A 178 1.76 -20.33 8.42
N ILE A 179 1.43 -19.13 8.92
CA ILE A 179 0.62 -18.95 10.14
C ILE A 179 -0.66 -18.14 9.92
N ALA A 180 -0.78 -17.48 8.78
CA ALA A 180 -1.99 -16.78 8.38
C ALA A 180 -2.06 -16.61 6.85
N ASP A 181 -3.27 -16.48 6.32
CA ASP A 181 -3.50 -16.16 4.92
C ASP A 181 -4.74 -15.28 4.71
N GLU A 182 -4.83 -14.70 3.52
CA GLU A 182 -6.05 -14.19 2.90
C GLU A 182 -6.08 -14.83 1.50
N LEU A 183 -7.13 -15.60 1.23
CA LEU A 183 -7.39 -16.11 -0.12
C LEU A 183 -8.16 -15.04 -0.90
N PHE A 184 -8.00 -15.01 -2.23
CA PHE A 184 -8.79 -14.11 -3.07
C PHE A 184 -10.30 -14.21 -2.76
N GLY A 185 -10.92 -13.05 -2.50
CA GLY A 185 -12.34 -12.95 -2.14
C GLY A 185 -12.69 -13.45 -0.73
N GLY A 186 -11.70 -13.85 0.07
CA GLY A 186 -11.86 -14.29 1.45
C GLY A 186 -11.38 -13.24 2.46
N ASP A 187 -11.59 -13.54 3.75
CA ASP A 187 -11.08 -12.71 4.83
C ASP A 187 -9.72 -13.22 5.35
N PRO A 188 -8.86 -12.33 5.90
CA PRO A 188 -7.70 -12.74 6.69
C PRO A 188 -8.07 -13.74 7.79
N ARG A 189 -7.21 -14.72 8.00
CA ARG A 189 -7.38 -15.75 9.03
C ARG A 189 -6.07 -16.38 9.46
N TYR A 190 -6.06 -16.92 10.68
CA TYR A 190 -4.97 -17.75 11.15
C TYR A 190 -5.03 -19.15 10.52
N ILE A 191 -3.86 -19.74 10.29
CA ILE A 191 -3.69 -21.13 9.90
C ILE A 191 -3.30 -21.92 11.16
N ASP A 192 -4.19 -22.81 11.61
CA ASP A 192 -3.99 -23.65 12.81
C ASP A 192 -4.10 -25.14 12.51
N TRP A 193 -3.86 -25.53 11.27
CA TRP A 193 -4.07 -26.91 10.85
C TRP A 193 -3.12 -27.86 11.59
N GLU A 194 -3.71 -28.71 12.44
CA GLU A 194 -3.09 -29.95 12.91
C GLU A 194 -2.71 -30.87 11.73
#